data_AF-A0A419YQU7-F1
#
_entry.id   AF-A0A419YQU7-F1
#
_cell.length_a   1.000
_cell.length_b   1.000
_cell.length_c   1.000
_cell.angle_alpha   90.00
_cell.angle_beta   90.00
_cell.angle_gamma   90.00
#
_symmetry.space_group_name_H-M   'P 1'
#
loop_
_entity.id
_entity.type
_entity.pdbx_description
1 polymer ?
#
loop_
_entity_poly.entity_id
_entity_poly.type
_entity_poly.pdbx_seq_one_letter_code
_entity_poly.pdbx_strand_id
1 'polypeptide(L)'
;MDIWRGPARLEWWANDSVCLGDFGVVVEVRVEDGVWSGAASFAPALTAAEQEVAELLFMEPLFHLNLGGGLGAPVEVAGFPGERLVLTEVRR
;
A
#
# COMPACT_ATOMS: atom_id res chain seq x y z
N MET A 1 17.68 -5.88 -12.40
CA MET A 1 16.72 -5.07 -11.64
C MET A 1 15.51 -4.89 -12.51
N ASP A 2 14.42 -5.54 -12.14
CA ASP A 2 13.14 -5.40 -12.83
C ASP A 2 12.30 -4.38 -12.07
N ILE A 3 11.73 -3.42 -12.81
CA ILE A 3 10.84 -2.40 -12.27
C ILE A 3 9.49 -2.57 -12.95
N TRP A 4 8.46 -2.77 -12.14
CA TRP A 4 7.08 -2.71 -12.59
C TRP A 4 6.40 -1.47 -12.02
N ARG A 5 5.56 -0.81 -12.82
CA ARG A 5 4.75 0.32 -12.36
C ARG A 5 3.32 0.17 -12.86
N GLY A 6 2.36 0.34 -11.97
CA GLY A 6 0.95 0.22 -12.34
C GLY A 6 -0.01 0.67 -11.26
N PRO A 7 -1.30 0.75 -11.59
CA PRO A 7 -2.36 1.00 -10.61
C PRO A 7 -2.51 -0.22 -9.68
N ALA A 8 -2.87 0.05 -8.43
CA ALA A 8 -3.23 -0.95 -7.43
C ALA A 8 -4.21 -0.36 -6.43
N ARG A 9 -4.70 -1.20 -5.53
CA ARG A 9 -5.43 -0.80 -4.33
C ARG A 9 -4.60 -1.13 -3.10
N LEU A 10 -4.45 -0.16 -2.22
CA LEU A 10 -3.92 -0.37 -0.87
C LEU A 10 -5.12 -0.54 0.07
N GLU A 11 -5.37 -1.78 0.48
CA GLU A 11 -6.49 -2.15 1.31
C GLU A 11 -6.06 -2.14 2.79
N TRP A 12 -6.92 -1.63 3.65
CA TRP A 12 -6.73 -1.59 5.09
C TRP A 12 -7.71 -2.54 5.77
N TRP A 13 -7.21 -3.37 6.66
CA TRP A 13 -7.95 -4.49 7.24
C TRP A 13 -7.93 -4.42 8.77
N ALA A 14 -9.04 -4.78 9.41
CA ALA A 14 -9.08 -4.97 10.87
C ALA A 14 -8.43 -6.30 11.30
N ASN A 15 -8.46 -7.28 10.39
CA ASN A 15 -7.99 -8.64 10.53
C ASN A 15 -8.04 -9.32 9.15
N ASP A 16 -7.66 -10.60 9.06
CA ASP A 16 -7.64 -11.36 7.80
C ASP A 16 -9.03 -11.57 7.13
N SER A 17 -10.12 -11.00 7.65
CA SER A 17 -11.50 -11.21 7.14
C SER A 17 -12.34 -9.94 7.01
N VAL A 18 -11.92 -8.81 7.58
CA VAL A 18 -12.70 -7.55 7.57
C VAL A 18 -11.87 -6.43 6.97
N CYS A 19 -12.19 -6.05 5.73
CA CYS A 19 -11.64 -4.86 5.08
C CYS A 19 -12.38 -3.62 5.55
N LEU A 20 -11.64 -2.63 6.04
CA LEU A 20 -12.15 -1.37 6.57
C LEU A 20 -12.20 -0.28 5.50
N GLY A 21 -11.38 -0.39 4.46
CA GLY A 21 -11.36 0.54 3.34
C GLY A 21 -10.22 0.27 2.37
N ASP A 22 -10.23 0.97 1.24
CA ASP A 22 -9.16 0.90 0.25
C ASP A 22 -8.83 2.26 -0.34
N PHE A 23 -7.56 2.42 -0.72
CA PHE A 23 -7.04 3.59 -1.40
C PHE A 23 -6.52 3.21 -2.78
N GLY A 24 -6.92 3.99 -3.78
CA GLY A 24 -6.29 3.92 -5.10
C GLY A 24 -4.85 4.40 -5.02
N VAL A 25 -3.91 3.60 -5.51
CA VAL A 25 -2.48 3.96 -5.55
C VAL A 25 -1.87 3.61 -6.91
N VAL A 26 -0.82 4.32 -7.29
CA VAL A 26 0.13 3.87 -8.30
C VAL A 26 1.37 3.37 -7.58
N VAL A 27 1.70 2.11 -7.82
CA VAL A 27 2.85 1.44 -7.22
C VAL A 27 3.97 1.30 -8.22
N GLU A 28 5.19 1.40 -7.70
CA GLU A 28 6.43 1.05 -8.36
C GLU A 28 7.07 -0.06 -7.53
N VAL A 29 7.16 -1.25 -8.10
CA VAL A 29 7.78 -2.42 -7.48
C VAL A 29 9.14 -2.64 -8.12
N ARG A 30 10.16 -2.81 -7.28
CA ARG A 30 11.53 -3.11 -7.70
C ARG A 30 11.96 -4.44 -7.10
N VAL A 31 12.54 -5.31 -7.91
CA VAL A 31 13.12 -6.58 -7.46
C VAL A 31 14.63 -6.56 -7.68
N GLU A 32 15.37 -6.78 -6.58
CA GLU A 32 16.83 -6.85 -6.54
C GLU A 32 17.23 -8.06 -5.69
N ASP A 33 18.06 -8.94 -6.24
CA ASP A 33 18.52 -10.19 -5.59
C ASP A 33 17.41 -11.06 -4.99
N GLY A 34 16.24 -11.10 -5.64
CA GLY A 34 15.07 -11.86 -5.19
C GLY A 34 14.30 -11.21 -4.04
N VAL A 35 14.73 -10.05 -3.57
CA VAL A 35 14.02 -9.22 -2.60
C VAL A 35 13.26 -8.14 -3.35
N TRP A 36 11.97 -7.99 -3.05
CA TRP A 36 11.19 -6.91 -3.62
C TRP A 36 11.07 -5.75 -2.63
N SER A 37 11.05 -4.53 -3.17
CA SER A 37 10.69 -3.31 -2.46
C SER A 37 9.67 -2.55 -3.30
N GLY A 38 8.76 -1.84 -2.64
CA GLY A 38 7.74 -1.07 -3.30
C GLY A 38 7.76 0.39 -2.86
N ALA A 39 7.28 1.25 -3.74
CA ALA A 39 6.82 2.56 -3.34
C ALA A 39 5.44 2.82 -3.95
N ALA A 40 4.60 3.54 -3.23
CA ALA A 40 3.26 3.89 -3.69
C ALA A 40 3.01 5.39 -3.60
N SER A 41 2.11 5.88 -4.45
CA SER A 41 1.58 7.23 -4.36
C SER A 41 0.08 7.17 -4.60
N PHE A 42 -0.69 7.90 -3.80
CA PHE A 42 -2.14 7.94 -3.92
C PHE A 42 -2.57 8.45 -5.31
N ALA A 43 -3.50 7.74 -5.93
CA ALA A 43 -4.06 8.05 -7.23
C ALA A 43 -5.56 7.70 -7.25
N PRO A 44 -6.46 8.70 -7.13
CA PRO A 44 -6.18 10.13 -7.06
C PRO A 44 -5.46 10.54 -5.76
N ALA A 45 -4.88 11.75 -5.76
CA ALA A 45 -4.32 12.32 -4.54
C ALA A 45 -5.42 12.46 -3.48
N LEU A 46 -5.09 12.15 -2.22
CA LEU A 46 -6.03 12.25 -1.11
C LEU A 46 -6.44 13.71 -0.88
N THR A 47 -7.72 13.91 -0.62
CA THR A 47 -8.26 15.16 -0.07
C THR A 47 -7.78 15.36 1.36
N ALA A 48 -7.88 16.60 1.88
CA ALA A 48 -7.48 16.90 3.26
C ALA A 48 -8.22 16.04 4.30
N ALA A 49 -9.52 15.79 4.10
CA ALA A 49 -10.31 14.94 4.97
C ALA A 49 -9.84 13.46 4.91
N GLU A 50 -9.48 12.96 3.74
CA GLU A 50 -8.95 11.61 3.58
C GLU A 50 -7.54 11.48 4.17
N GLN A 51 -6.72 12.53 4.15
CA GLN A 51 -5.41 12.56 4.80
C GLN A 51 -5.55 12.43 6.32
N GLU A 52 -6.42 13.24 6.95
CA GLU A 52 -6.68 13.15 8.40
C GLU A 52 -7.16 11.77 8.82
N VAL A 53 -8.05 11.15 8.03
CA VAL A 53 -8.50 9.78 8.28
C VAL A 53 -7.32 8.81 8.13
N ALA A 54 -6.58 8.87 7.02
CA ALA A 54 -5.45 7.99 6.75
C ALA A 54 -4.38 8.07 7.85
N GLU A 55 -4.10 9.24 8.43
CA GLU A 55 -3.15 9.37 9.54
C GLU A 55 -3.51 8.48 10.74
N LEU A 56 -4.81 8.38 11.05
CA LEU A 56 -5.30 7.49 12.10
C LEU A 56 -5.18 6.01 11.71
N LEU A 57 -5.46 5.68 10.44
CA LEU A 57 -5.44 4.27 9.98
C LEU A 57 -4.02 3.70 9.92
N PHE A 58 -3.04 4.55 9.61
CA PHE A 58 -1.62 4.14 9.53
C PHE A 58 -1.01 3.83 10.91
N MET A 59 -1.75 4.05 12.01
CA MET A 59 -1.35 3.61 13.35
C MET A 59 -1.61 2.11 13.60
N GLU A 60 -2.48 1.47 12.83
CA GLU A 60 -2.77 0.02 12.92
C GLU A 60 -2.53 -0.70 11.56
N PRO A 61 -1.38 -1.40 11.38
CA PRO A 61 -0.77 -1.56 10.06
C PRO A 61 -1.15 -2.84 9.30
N LEU A 62 -2.37 -3.35 9.42
CA LEU A 62 -2.78 -4.49 8.59
C LEU A 62 -3.17 -4.01 7.19
N PHE A 63 -2.15 -3.85 6.34
CA PHE A 63 -2.32 -3.44 4.95
C PHE A 63 -2.09 -4.60 3.98
N HIS A 64 -2.89 -4.61 2.92
CA HIS A 64 -2.75 -5.53 1.81
C HIS A 64 -2.66 -4.75 0.49
N LEU A 65 -1.62 -5.01 -0.29
CA LEU A 65 -1.48 -4.45 -1.63
C LEU A 65 -2.15 -5.38 -2.63
N ASN A 66 -3.19 -4.90 -3.31
CA ASN A 66 -3.93 -5.63 -4.33
C ASN A 66 -3.62 -5.07 -5.72
N LEU A 67 -2.94 -5.86 -6.54
CA LEU A 67 -2.55 -5.51 -7.93
C LEU A 67 -3.65 -5.88 -8.96
N GLY A 68 -4.76 -6.47 -8.50
CA GLY A 68 -5.82 -7.00 -9.35
C GLY A 68 -5.53 -8.41 -9.88
N GLY A 69 -6.54 -9.04 -10.48
CA GLY A 69 -6.40 -10.38 -11.07
C GLY A 69 -6.06 -11.50 -10.07
N GLY A 70 -6.36 -11.30 -8.79
CA GLY A 70 -6.01 -12.23 -7.71
C GLY A 70 -4.56 -12.11 -7.23
N LEU A 71 -3.81 -11.14 -7.71
CA LEU A 71 -2.45 -10.86 -7.27
C LEU A 71 -2.45 -9.82 -6.16
N GLY A 72 -1.87 -10.16 -5.02
CA GLY A 72 -1.67 -9.24 -3.91
C GLY A 72 -0.88 -9.87 -2.78
N ALA A 73 -0.44 -9.04 -1.84
CA ALA A 73 0.32 -9.49 -0.68
C ALA A 73 0.10 -8.55 0.53
N PRO A 74 0.21 -9.07 1.76
CA PRO A 74 0.31 -8.22 2.94
C PRO A 74 1.60 -7.40 2.88
N VAL A 75 1.51 -6.12 3.25
CA VAL A 75 2.64 -5.19 3.20
C VAL A 75 2.74 -4.39 4.49
N GLU A 76 3.97 -4.11 4.90
CA GLU A 76 4.23 -3.03 5.84
C GLU A 76 4.30 -1.73 5.05
N VAL A 77 3.68 -0.69 5.59
CA VAL A 77 3.62 0.63 4.97
C VAL A 77 4.34 1.63 5.87
N ALA A 78 5.34 2.30 5.31
CA ALA A 78 6.04 3.41 5.96
C ALA A 78 5.86 4.70 5.15
N GLY A 79 5.78 5.83 5.86
CA GLY A 79 5.58 7.16 5.27
C GLY A 79 4.30 7.83 5.77
N PHE A 80 4.06 9.06 5.32
CA PHE A 80 2.88 9.84 5.67
C PHE A 80 1.83 9.84 4.55
N PRO A 81 0.53 9.87 4.89
CA PRO A 81 -0.53 10.11 3.91
C PRO A 81 -0.28 11.39 3.13
N GLY A 82 -0.55 11.37 1.81
CA GLY A 82 -0.26 12.50 0.92
C GLY A 82 1.18 12.57 0.40
N GLU A 83 2.09 11.75 0.93
CA GLU A 83 3.45 11.60 0.41
C GLU A 83 3.64 10.26 -0.33
N ARG A 84 4.88 10.01 -0.79
CA ARG A 84 5.27 8.72 -1.35
C ARG A 84 5.44 7.72 -0.22
N LEU A 85 4.65 6.65 -0.25
CA LEU A 85 4.72 5.53 0.69
C LEU A 85 5.87 4.60 0.29
N VAL A 86 6.49 3.97 1.28
CA VAL A 86 7.40 2.84 1.13
C VAL A 86 6.66 1.58 1.53
N LEU A 87 6.70 0.56 0.67
CA LEU A 87 6.07 -0.73 0.89
C LEU A 87 7.15 -1.81 1.04
N THR A 88 7.05 -2.60 2.10
CA THR A 88 7.92 -3.75 2.34
C THR A 88 7.10 -5.00 2.61
N GLU A 89 7.69 -6.15 2.33
CA GLU A 89 7.08 -7.44 2.64
C GLU A 89 6.93 -7.63 4.15
N VAL A 90 5.78 -8.13 4.59
CA VAL A 90 5.59 -8.56 5.99
C VAL A 90 6.38 -9.84 6.21
N ARG A 91 7.41 -9.78 7.06
CA ARG A 91 8.11 -10.98 7.54
C ARG A 91 7.38 -11.52 8.76
N ARG A 92 6.58 -12.58 8.58
CA ARG A 92 6.00 -13.35 9.70
C ARG A 92 6.96 -14.44 10.18
#